data_AF-A0A831SJI5-F1
#
_entry.id   AF-A0A831SJI5-F1
#
_cell.length_a   1.000
_cell.length_b   1.000
_cell.length_c   1.000
_cell.angle_alpha   90.00
_cell.angle_beta   90.00
_cell.angle_gamma   90.00
#
_symmetry.space_group_name_H-M   'P 1'
#
loop_
_entity.id
_entity.type
_entity.pdbx_description
1 polymer ?
#
loop_
_entity_poly.entity_id
_entity_poly.type
_entity_poly.pdbx_seq_one_letter_code
_entity_poly.pdbx_strand_id
1 'polypeptide(L)'
;MTEMGKDEVEKLVKENPHLKKYLEEIQQKMPLPKFYSKVPRDLKEDPYPNIIYPTKGEVFIHIYRMKGMTEKIYYAVEPKLTEEEKKKRKRIMEMMYERATFKTNIKTQDELREAIKEMMDKLTVVDEKGSAVEEKKGLFGKAGGKVRVTPEEKMKILYDITKEIVGGGP
;
A
#
# COMPACT_ATOMS: atom_id res chain seq x y z
N MET A 1 -2.14 -5.63 24.50
CA MET A 1 -2.35 -6.40 23.27
C MET A 1 -3.83 -6.62 23.22
N THR A 2 -4.50 -6.00 22.26
CA THR A 2 -5.93 -5.73 22.40
C THR A 2 -6.59 -5.91 21.04
N GLU A 3 -7.69 -6.66 21.03
CA GLU A 3 -8.64 -6.65 19.94
C GLU A 3 -9.04 -5.20 19.69
N MET A 4 -8.97 -4.76 18.45
CA MET A 4 -9.25 -3.37 18.09
C MET A 4 -10.73 -3.07 18.27
N GLY A 5 -11.03 -1.83 18.70
CA GLY A 5 -12.41 -1.36 18.77
C GLY A 5 -13.01 -1.20 17.37
N LYS A 6 -14.33 -1.29 17.26
CA LYS A 6 -15.05 -1.17 15.98
C LYS A 6 -14.67 0.13 15.24
N ASP A 7 -14.64 1.26 15.94
CA ASP A 7 -14.32 2.56 15.35
C ASP A 7 -12.88 2.64 14.82
N GLU A 8 -11.92 1.97 15.50
CA GLU A 8 -10.53 1.87 15.06
C GLU A 8 -10.43 1.05 13.77
N VAL A 9 -11.14 -0.08 13.71
CA VAL A 9 -11.20 -0.93 12.51
C VAL A 9 -11.85 -0.19 11.35
N GLU A 10 -12.97 0.49 11.58
CA GLU A 10 -13.65 1.28 10.54
C GLU A 10 -12.75 2.38 9.98
N LYS A 11 -11.98 3.05 10.85
CA LYS A 11 -10.99 4.04 10.43
C LYS A 11 -9.90 3.40 9.57
N LEU A 12 -9.31 2.28 10.00
CA LEU A 12 -8.29 1.57 9.23
C LEU A 12 -8.80 1.17 7.84
N VAL A 13 -9.99 0.58 7.78
CA VAL A 13 -10.61 0.16 6.51
C VAL A 13 -10.90 1.35 5.60
N LYS A 14 -11.29 2.50 6.15
CA LYS A 14 -11.53 3.73 5.38
C LYS A 14 -10.23 4.32 4.83
N GLU A 15 -9.16 4.31 5.61
CA GLU A 15 -7.86 4.85 5.22
C GLU A 15 -7.11 3.93 4.24
N ASN A 16 -7.46 2.63 4.21
CA ASN A 16 -6.76 1.61 3.42
C ASN A 16 -7.71 0.94 2.39
N PRO A 17 -7.87 1.50 1.17
CA PRO A 17 -8.76 0.93 0.14
C PRO A 17 -8.46 -0.52 -0.23
N HIS A 18 -7.18 -0.91 -0.21
CA HIS A 18 -6.74 -2.27 -0.49
C HIS A 18 -7.19 -3.27 0.60
N LEU A 19 -7.19 -2.86 1.87
CA LEU A 19 -7.73 -3.64 2.97
C LEU A 19 -9.24 -3.81 2.83
N LYS A 20 -9.97 -2.72 2.52
CA LYS A 20 -11.41 -2.77 2.27
C LYS A 20 -11.75 -3.78 1.17
N LYS A 21 -11.10 -3.66 0.02
CA LYS A 21 -11.29 -4.58 -1.11
C LYS A 21 -10.99 -6.03 -0.72
N TYR A 22 -9.90 -6.25 0.03
CA TYR A 22 -9.56 -7.58 0.51
C TYR A 22 -10.66 -8.17 1.42
N LEU A 23 -11.17 -7.40 2.39
CA LEU A 23 -12.26 -7.81 3.27
C LEU A 23 -13.53 -8.18 2.50
N GLU A 24 -13.87 -7.39 1.48
CA GLU A 24 -15.02 -7.63 0.60
C GLU A 24 -14.90 -8.94 -0.20
N GLU A 25 -13.67 -9.32 -0.58
CA GLU A 25 -13.38 -10.57 -1.29
C GLU A 25 -13.39 -11.79 -0.36
N ILE A 26 -12.82 -11.68 0.85
CA ILE A 26 -12.71 -12.84 1.77
C ILE A 26 -14.00 -13.16 2.48
N GLN A 27 -14.89 -12.19 2.73
CA GLN A 27 -16.17 -12.43 3.42
C GLN A 27 -17.09 -13.40 2.66
N GLN A 28 -16.85 -13.57 1.36
CA GLN A 28 -17.56 -14.56 0.52
C GLN A 28 -17.12 -16.00 0.81
N LYS A 29 -15.93 -16.17 1.41
CA LYS A 29 -15.27 -17.46 1.63
C LYS A 29 -15.21 -17.87 3.10
N MET A 30 -15.19 -16.89 4.01
CA MET A 30 -15.07 -17.09 5.44
C MET A 30 -15.66 -15.91 6.24
N PRO A 31 -15.95 -16.10 7.54
CA PRO A 31 -16.32 -14.98 8.41
C PRO A 31 -15.26 -13.87 8.41
N LEU A 32 -15.68 -12.63 8.68
CA LEU A 32 -14.73 -11.52 8.79
C LEU A 32 -13.70 -11.77 9.92
N PRO A 33 -12.42 -11.48 9.68
CA PRO A 33 -11.37 -11.69 10.66
C PRO A 33 -11.48 -10.68 11.81
N LYS A 34 -11.04 -11.12 12.99
CA LYS A 34 -10.88 -10.20 14.14
C LYS A 34 -9.62 -9.36 13.98
N PHE A 35 -9.72 -8.08 14.31
CA PHE A 35 -8.61 -7.16 14.19
C PHE A 35 -7.86 -7.02 15.52
N TYR A 36 -6.53 -7.06 15.46
CA TYR A 36 -5.66 -6.89 16.62
C TYR A 36 -4.59 -5.86 16.35
N SER A 37 -4.25 -5.06 17.36
CA SER A 37 -3.14 -4.11 17.32
C SER A 37 -1.76 -4.76 17.15
N LYS A 38 -1.59 -6.01 17.64
CA LYS A 38 -0.39 -6.84 17.52
C LYS A 38 -0.79 -8.32 17.56
N VAL A 39 -0.01 -9.22 16.96
CA VAL A 39 -0.26 -10.68 17.00
C VAL A 39 -0.41 -11.17 18.44
N PRO A 40 -1.56 -11.78 18.83
CA PRO A 40 -1.71 -12.37 20.14
C PRO A 40 -0.74 -13.55 20.30
N ARG A 41 -0.07 -13.66 21.46
CA ARG A 41 0.82 -14.82 21.73
C ARG A 41 0.04 -16.13 21.70
N ASP A 42 -1.17 -16.10 22.22
CA ASP A 42 -2.08 -17.24 22.36
C ASP A 42 -2.66 -17.68 21.01
N LEU A 43 -2.53 -16.85 19.96
CA LEU A 43 -2.94 -17.20 18.60
C LEU A 43 -2.11 -18.33 17.99
N LYS A 44 -0.94 -18.61 18.57
CA LYS A 44 -0.17 -19.82 18.23
C LYS A 44 -0.94 -21.09 18.56
N GLU A 45 -1.77 -21.06 19.61
CA GLU A 45 -2.50 -22.22 20.11
C GLU A 45 -3.87 -22.41 19.44
N ASP A 46 -4.44 -21.35 18.86
CA ASP A 46 -5.69 -21.45 18.09
C ASP A 46 -5.48 -22.35 16.85
N PRO A 47 -6.21 -23.47 16.71
CA PRO A 47 -6.09 -24.37 15.56
C PRO A 47 -6.70 -23.80 14.27
N TYR A 48 -7.61 -22.82 14.37
CA TYR A 48 -8.34 -22.20 13.27
C TYR A 48 -8.39 -20.66 13.42
N PRO A 49 -7.23 -19.98 13.44
CA PRO A 49 -7.22 -18.53 13.55
C PRO A 49 -7.95 -17.91 12.35
N ASN A 50 -8.47 -16.71 12.56
CA ASN A 50 -9.02 -15.85 11.52
C ASN A 50 -8.86 -14.39 11.98
N ILE A 51 -7.64 -13.85 11.84
CA ILE A 51 -7.29 -12.55 12.41
C ILE A 51 -6.45 -11.69 11.48
N ILE A 52 -6.63 -10.37 11.57
CA ILE A 52 -5.82 -9.38 10.88
C ILE A 52 -5.12 -8.49 11.90
N TYR A 53 -3.87 -8.13 11.63
CA TYR A 53 -3.16 -7.08 12.36
C TYR A 53 -2.33 -6.22 11.39
N PRO A 54 -2.21 -4.90 11.64
CA PRO A 54 -1.35 -4.03 10.86
C PRO A 54 0.13 -4.31 11.16
N THR A 55 0.99 -4.06 10.18
CA THR A 55 2.44 -4.05 10.34
C THR A 55 2.96 -2.59 10.28
N LYS A 56 4.12 -2.36 9.66
CA LYS A 56 4.63 -1.00 9.41
C LYS A 56 4.04 -0.47 8.10
N GLY A 57 3.46 0.72 8.16
CA GLY A 57 2.86 1.39 6.99
C GLY A 57 1.50 0.81 6.63
N GLU A 58 1.19 0.79 5.32
CA GLU A 58 -0.10 0.43 4.74
C GLU A 58 -0.23 -1.09 4.49
N VAL A 59 0.31 -1.93 5.38
CA VAL A 59 0.33 -3.40 5.18
C VAL A 59 -0.29 -4.10 6.39
N PHE A 60 -1.07 -5.14 6.10
CA PHE A 60 -1.69 -5.98 7.13
C PHE A 60 -1.34 -7.44 6.89
N ILE A 61 -1.26 -8.23 7.96
CA ILE A 61 -1.12 -9.68 7.85
C ILE A 61 -2.42 -10.32 8.30
N HIS A 62 -3.01 -11.10 7.40
CA HIS A 62 -4.12 -11.99 7.70
C HIS A 62 -3.58 -13.38 8.03
N ILE A 63 -3.76 -13.82 9.27
CA ILE A 63 -3.47 -15.19 9.70
C ILE A 63 -4.78 -15.95 9.74
N TYR A 64 -4.90 -16.99 8.92
CA TYR A 64 -6.08 -17.83 8.93
C TYR A 64 -5.81 -19.30 8.68
N ARG A 65 -6.74 -20.15 9.14
CA ARG A 65 -6.81 -21.57 8.75
C ARG A 65 -8.25 -22.03 8.69
N MET A 66 -8.65 -22.61 7.56
CA MET A 66 -9.98 -23.20 7.40
C MET A 66 -9.95 -24.71 7.66
N LYS A 67 -11.13 -25.29 7.93
CA LYS A 67 -11.29 -26.75 8.00
C LYS A 67 -10.87 -27.38 6.67
N GLY A 68 -9.98 -28.37 6.72
CA GLY A 68 -9.41 -29.00 5.52
C GLY A 68 -8.03 -28.46 5.11
N MET A 69 -7.57 -27.34 5.68
CA MET A 69 -6.19 -26.86 5.48
C MET A 69 -5.21 -27.56 6.44
N THR A 70 -4.06 -27.97 5.90
CA THR A 70 -2.98 -28.61 6.65
C THR A 70 -2.24 -27.62 7.55
N GLU A 71 -2.11 -26.38 7.12
CA GLU A 71 -1.30 -25.35 7.78
C GLU A 71 -2.03 -24.00 7.92
N LYS A 72 -1.46 -23.12 8.76
CA LYS A 72 -1.91 -21.73 8.92
C LYS A 72 -1.34 -20.90 7.77
N ILE A 73 -2.19 -20.11 7.11
CA ILE A 73 -1.79 -19.19 6.06
C ILE A 73 -1.48 -17.82 6.66
N TYR A 74 -0.36 -17.24 6.24
CA TYR A 74 0.05 -15.87 6.55
C TYR A 74 0.01 -15.06 5.25
N TYR A 75 -1.07 -14.31 5.06
CA TYR A 75 -1.29 -13.54 3.85
C TYR A 75 -1.03 -12.06 4.07
N ALA A 76 -0.10 -11.48 3.30
CA ALA A 76 0.13 -10.04 3.29
C ALA A 76 -0.94 -9.34 2.45
N VAL A 77 -1.76 -8.54 3.12
CA VAL A 77 -2.73 -7.63 2.52
C VAL A 77 -2.02 -6.31 2.27
N GLU A 78 -1.62 -6.10 1.03
CA GLU A 78 -0.83 -4.94 0.60
C GLU A 78 -1.45 -4.25 -0.62
N PRO A 79 -1.14 -2.96 -0.84
CA PRO A 79 -1.55 -2.24 -2.04
C PRO A 79 -1.06 -2.92 -3.32
N LYS A 80 -1.95 -3.07 -4.32
CA LYS A 80 -1.61 -3.64 -5.64
C LYS A 80 -1.91 -2.67 -6.77
N LEU A 81 -0.95 -2.47 -7.66
CA LEU A 81 -1.10 -1.61 -8.84
C LEU A 81 -1.89 -2.32 -9.95
N THR A 82 -2.84 -1.60 -10.53
CA THR A 82 -3.47 -1.89 -11.82
C THR A 82 -2.50 -1.62 -12.98
N GLU A 83 -2.83 -2.07 -14.19
CA GLU A 83 -1.97 -1.85 -15.36
C GLU A 83 -1.78 -0.35 -15.70
N GLU A 84 -2.81 0.47 -15.51
CA GLU A 84 -2.70 1.93 -15.70
C GLU A 84 -1.82 2.58 -14.63
N GLU A 85 -1.95 2.16 -13.37
CA GLU A 85 -1.09 2.64 -12.28
C GLU A 85 0.36 2.21 -12.48
N LYS A 86 0.61 1.01 -13.03
CA LYS A 86 1.97 0.56 -13.40
C LYS A 86 2.61 1.45 -14.46
N LYS A 87 1.85 1.95 -15.45
CA LYS A 87 2.36 2.92 -16.43
C LYS A 87 2.76 4.24 -15.76
N LYS A 88 1.90 4.77 -14.88
CA LYS A 88 2.20 5.99 -14.09
C LYS A 88 3.43 5.79 -13.22
N ARG A 89 3.51 4.65 -12.52
CA ARG A 89 4.62 4.23 -11.67
C ARG A 89 5.94 4.17 -12.43
N LYS A 90 5.96 3.54 -13.62
CA LYS A 90 7.14 3.48 -14.49
C LYS A 90 7.63 4.89 -14.85
N ARG A 91 6.73 5.77 -15.30
CA ARG A 91 7.07 7.16 -15.63
C ARG A 91 7.62 7.93 -14.43
N ILE A 92 7.01 7.77 -13.25
CA ILE A 92 7.50 8.42 -12.02
C ILE A 92 8.90 7.91 -11.68
N MET A 93 9.14 6.60 -11.79
CA MET A 93 10.45 6.00 -11.52
C MET A 93 11.53 6.53 -12.48
N GLU A 94 11.25 6.61 -13.78
CA GLU A 94 12.15 7.23 -14.77
C GLU A 94 12.51 8.67 -14.40
N MET A 95 11.49 9.47 -14.05
CA MET A 95 11.67 10.86 -13.60
C MET A 95 12.42 10.98 -12.27
N MET A 96 12.31 9.98 -11.38
CA MET A 96 13.09 9.89 -10.14
C MET A 96 14.56 9.64 -10.47
N TYR A 97 14.88 8.68 -11.35
CA TYR A 97 16.26 8.38 -11.75
C TYR A 97 16.96 9.58 -12.39
N GLU A 98 16.27 10.33 -13.26
CA GLU A 98 16.80 11.57 -13.85
C GLU A 98 17.18 12.63 -12.80
N ARG A 99 16.52 12.63 -11.64
CA ARG A 99 16.71 13.61 -10.55
C ARG A 99 17.52 13.06 -9.37
N ALA A 100 17.77 11.76 -9.32
CA ALA A 100 18.43 11.11 -8.20
C ALA A 100 19.90 11.53 -8.05
N THR A 101 20.54 11.94 -9.16
CA THR A 101 21.93 12.42 -9.20
C THR A 101 22.22 13.62 -8.28
N PHE A 102 21.18 14.32 -7.80
CA PHE A 102 21.32 15.49 -6.93
C PHE A 102 21.30 15.20 -5.43
N LYS A 103 20.97 13.98 -4.98
CA LYS A 103 20.93 13.62 -3.54
C LYS A 103 22.14 12.77 -3.14
N THR A 104 23.23 13.43 -2.73
CA THR A 104 24.53 12.79 -2.48
C THR A 104 24.78 12.32 -1.04
N ASN A 105 23.81 12.45 -0.11
CA ASN A 105 24.06 12.24 1.32
C ASN A 105 22.93 11.47 2.05
N ILE A 106 22.48 10.35 1.48
CA ILE A 106 21.54 9.42 2.15
C ILE A 106 22.34 8.34 2.88
N LYS A 107 22.16 8.21 4.20
CA LYS A 107 22.92 7.30 5.07
C LYS A 107 22.06 6.23 5.73
N THR A 108 20.75 6.44 5.84
CA THR A 108 19.82 5.48 6.48
C THR A 108 18.64 5.11 5.59
N GLN A 109 17.99 3.97 5.89
CA GLN A 109 16.77 3.57 5.19
C GLN A 109 15.62 4.57 5.40
N ASP A 110 15.53 5.20 6.57
CA ASP A 110 14.48 6.18 6.84
C ASP A 110 14.72 7.49 6.08
N GLU A 111 15.96 7.94 5.98
CA GLU A 111 16.34 9.04 5.09
C GLU A 111 16.03 8.73 3.62
N LEU A 112 16.23 7.47 3.19
CA LEU A 112 15.87 7.03 1.84
C LEU A 112 14.35 7.05 1.62
N ARG A 113 13.56 6.58 2.59
CA ARG A 113 12.08 6.65 2.55
C ARG A 113 11.58 8.08 2.43
N GLU A 114 12.10 8.99 3.25
CA GLU A 114 11.74 10.41 3.17
C GLU A 114 12.19 11.02 1.83
N ALA A 115 13.36 10.64 1.33
CA ALA A 115 13.83 11.13 0.04
C ALA A 115 12.93 10.69 -1.13
N ILE A 116 12.43 9.45 -1.12
CA ILE A 116 11.47 8.92 -2.10
C ILE A 116 10.15 9.67 -2.00
N LYS A 117 9.64 9.88 -0.77
CA LYS A 117 8.40 10.61 -0.52
C LYS A 117 8.48 12.06 -1.04
N GLU A 118 9.56 12.77 -0.75
CA GLU A 118 9.78 14.11 -1.28
C GLU A 118 9.83 14.16 -2.81
N MET A 119 10.47 13.17 -3.44
CA MET A 119 10.49 13.08 -4.90
C MET A 119 9.10 12.79 -5.45
N MET A 120 8.34 11.90 -4.82
CA MET A 120 6.95 11.63 -5.19
C MET A 120 6.11 12.92 -5.16
N ASP A 121 6.24 13.74 -4.12
CA ASP A 121 5.52 15.02 -3.99
C ASP A 121 5.92 16.03 -5.06
N LYS A 122 7.21 16.08 -5.42
CA LYS A 122 7.71 16.96 -6.49
C LYS A 122 7.25 16.52 -7.87
N LEU A 123 7.14 15.21 -8.08
CA LEU A 123 6.85 14.59 -9.38
C LEU A 123 5.37 14.43 -9.67
N THR A 124 4.49 14.59 -8.67
CA THR A 124 3.05 14.34 -8.83
C THR A 124 2.17 15.56 -8.55
N VAL A 125 0.98 15.55 -9.13
CA VAL A 125 -0.14 16.44 -8.77
C VAL A 125 -1.32 15.56 -8.40
N VAL A 126 -1.89 15.79 -7.22
CA VAL A 126 -3.07 15.06 -6.74
C VAL A 126 -4.32 15.72 -7.29
N ASP A 127 -5.14 14.94 -7.99
CA ASP A 127 -6.46 15.36 -8.48
C ASP A 127 -7.53 14.55 -7.74
N GLU A 128 -8.26 15.21 -6.83
CA GLU A 128 -9.25 14.57 -5.95
C GLU A 128 -10.48 14.06 -6.70
N LYS A 129 -10.75 14.54 -7.92
CA LYS A 129 -12.03 14.26 -8.58
C LYS A 129 -12.04 13.00 -9.44
N GLY A 130 -10.92 12.28 -9.59
CA GLY A 130 -10.83 11.09 -10.47
C GLY A 130 -11.40 11.34 -11.87
N SER A 131 -11.50 12.61 -12.26
CA SER A 131 -12.22 13.01 -13.44
C SER A 131 -11.26 12.76 -14.57
N ALA A 132 -11.66 11.87 -15.47
CA ALA A 132 -11.25 11.94 -16.86
C ALA A 132 -11.68 13.31 -17.40
N VAL A 133 -11.00 14.37 -16.98
CA VAL A 133 -11.00 15.63 -17.71
C VAL A 133 -10.22 15.30 -18.95
N GLU A 134 -10.99 15.16 -20.03
CA GLU A 134 -10.62 15.09 -21.43
C GLU A 134 -9.11 15.12 -21.66
N GLU A 135 -8.63 14.13 -22.39
CA GLU A 135 -7.42 14.21 -23.19
C GLU A 135 -7.41 15.51 -24.02
N LYS A 136 -7.05 16.63 -23.40
CA LYS A 136 -6.37 17.69 -24.13
C LYS A 136 -5.05 17.08 -24.53
N LYS A 137 -5.04 16.56 -25.77
CA LYS A 137 -3.91 16.17 -26.62
C LYS A 137 -2.79 17.22 -26.61
N GLY A 138 -2.17 17.47 -25.46
CA GLY A 138 -1.26 18.60 -25.25
C GLY A 138 -0.27 18.46 -24.10
N LEU A 139 -0.39 17.44 -23.22
CA LEU A 139 0.56 17.25 -22.11
C LEU A 139 1.37 15.94 -22.17
N PHE A 140 1.34 15.25 -23.32
CA PHE A 140 2.28 14.15 -23.63
C PHE A 140 3.61 14.64 -24.24
N GLY A 141 3.90 15.94 -24.19
CA GLY A 141 5.11 16.51 -24.80
C GLY A 141 5.68 17.67 -24.00
N LYS A 142 6.33 17.37 -22.87
CA LYS A 142 7.47 18.16 -22.36
C LYS A 142 8.15 17.34 -21.26
N ALA A 143 9.40 16.96 -21.51
CA ALA A 143 10.33 16.49 -20.49
C ALA A 143 10.35 17.52 -19.35
N GLY A 144 9.66 17.22 -18.25
CA GLY A 144 9.51 18.14 -17.10
C GLY A 144 8.12 18.21 -16.44
N GLY A 145 7.06 17.68 -17.06
CA GLY A 145 5.70 17.74 -16.50
C GLY A 145 5.43 16.74 -15.36
N LYS A 146 4.79 17.20 -14.28
CA LYS A 146 4.32 16.35 -13.16
C LYS A 146 3.28 15.32 -13.62
N VAL A 147 3.27 14.15 -13.00
CA VAL A 147 2.31 13.06 -13.25
C VAL A 147 1.04 13.28 -12.42
N ARG A 148 -0.12 13.25 -13.06
CA ARG A 148 -1.42 13.33 -12.36
C ARG A 148 -1.77 11.98 -11.75
N VAL A 149 -2.14 11.99 -10.48
CA VAL A 149 -2.51 10.81 -9.70
C VAL A 149 -3.68 11.14 -8.79
N THR A 150 -4.53 10.17 -8.48
CA THR A 150 -5.48 10.30 -7.36
C THR A 150 -4.74 10.09 -6.02
N PRO A 151 -5.34 10.43 -4.87
CA PRO A 151 -4.76 10.12 -3.57
C PRO A 151 -4.42 8.64 -3.39
N GLU A 152 -5.34 7.75 -3.83
CA GLU A 152 -5.15 6.31 -3.75
C GLU A 152 -4.01 5.84 -4.66
N GLU A 153 -3.97 6.30 -5.92
CA GLU A 153 -2.88 5.95 -6.84
C GLU A 153 -1.52 6.39 -6.29
N LYS A 154 -1.46 7.61 -5.73
CA LYS A 154 -0.22 8.13 -5.14
C LYS A 154 0.26 7.26 -3.98
N MET A 155 -0.64 6.87 -3.08
CA MET A 155 -0.32 5.96 -1.96
C MET A 155 0.22 4.62 -2.47
N LYS A 156 -0.49 3.99 -3.41
CA LYS A 156 -0.13 2.68 -3.94
C LYS A 156 1.22 2.70 -4.66
N ILE A 157 1.44 3.71 -5.50
CA ILE A 157 2.70 3.88 -6.24
C ILE A 157 3.85 4.19 -5.28
N LEU A 158 3.62 5.04 -4.27
CA LEU A 158 4.65 5.35 -3.27
C LEU A 158 5.06 4.10 -2.50
N TYR A 159 4.09 3.31 -2.06
CA TYR A 159 4.33 2.02 -1.40
C TYR A 159 5.18 1.10 -2.27
N ASP A 160 4.78 0.91 -3.53
CA ASP A 160 5.42 -0.01 -4.46
C ASP A 160 6.87 0.41 -4.81
N ILE A 161 7.10 1.70 -5.08
CA ILE A 161 8.45 2.25 -5.32
C ILE A 161 9.32 2.13 -4.06
N THR A 162 8.78 2.44 -2.89
CA THR A 162 9.52 2.36 -1.62
C THR A 162 9.93 0.92 -1.33
N LYS A 163 9.03 -0.04 -1.56
CA LYS A 163 9.31 -1.48 -1.41
C LYS A 163 10.41 -1.95 -2.36
N GLU A 164 10.41 -1.51 -3.62
CA GLU A 164 11.45 -1.84 -4.59
C GLU A 164 12.82 -1.27 -4.21
N ILE A 165 12.88 0.03 -3.87
CA ILE A 165 14.16 0.74 -3.68
C ILE A 165 14.80 0.44 -2.32
N VAL A 166 14.02 0.48 -1.24
CA VAL A 166 14.55 0.32 0.13
C VAL A 166 14.80 -1.15 0.46
N GLY A 167 14.05 -2.05 -0.19
CA GLY A 167 14.03 -3.46 0.16
C GLY A 167 13.37 -3.71 1.52
N GLY A 168 13.19 -4.99 1.84
CA GLY A 168 12.37 -5.41 2.97
C GLY A 168 10.89 -5.33 2.61
N GLY A 169 10.35 -6.46 2.14
CA GLY A 169 8.91 -6.70 2.31
C GLY A 169 8.54 -6.60 3.81
N PRO A 170 7.24 -6.46 4.13
CA PRO A 170 6.77 -6.38 5.51
C PRO A 170 7.37 -7.45 6.42
#